data_AF-A0A936KX26-F1
#
_entry.id   AF-A0A936KX26-F1
#
_cell.length_a   1.000
_cell.length_b   1.000
_cell.length_c   1.000
_cell.angle_alpha   90.00
_cell.angle_beta   90.00
_cell.angle_gamma   90.00
#
_symmetry.space_group_name_H-M   'P 1'
#
loop_
_entity.id
_entity.type
_entity.pdbx_description
1 polymer ?
#
loop_
_entity_poly.entity_id
_entity_poly.type
_entity_poly.pdbx_seq_one_letter_code
_entity_poly.pdbx_strand_id
1 'polypeptide(L)' 'MKKKKPKLTIIVQTAYVSEQDIEQVYQSGCTHHIAKPINAKDLEALLHQYLD' A
#
# COMPACT_ATOMS: atom_id res chain seq x y z
N MET A 1 3.90 13.52 -4.34
CA MET A 1 2.76 13.07 -5.18
C MET A 1 1.40 13.45 -4.60
N LYS A 2 1.09 13.12 -3.33
CA LYS A 2 -0.21 13.49 -2.71
C LYS A 2 -0.54 14.99 -2.76
N LYS A 3 0.46 15.88 -2.61
CA LYS A 3 0.29 17.34 -2.78
C LYS A 3 -0.27 17.77 -4.15
N LYS A 4 -0.03 16.99 -5.22
CA LYS A 4 -0.49 17.28 -6.59
C LYS A 4 -1.75 16.48 -6.97
N LYS A 5 -1.94 15.30 -6.35
CA LYS A 5 -3.09 14.41 -6.58
C LYS A 5 -3.51 13.81 -5.23
N PRO A 6 -4.32 14.52 -4.43
CA PRO A 6 -4.65 14.10 -3.07
C PRO A 6 -5.49 12.81 -3.02
N LYS A 7 -6.26 12.52 -4.08
CA LYS A 7 -7.07 11.30 -4.21
C LYS A 7 -6.32 10.10 -4.79
N LEU A 8 -5.04 10.25 -5.15
CA LEU A 8 -4.27 9.15 -5.72
C LEU A 8 -3.90 8.15 -4.61
N THR A 9 -4.45 6.94 -4.71
CA THR A 9 -4.06 5.79 -3.88
C THR A 9 -2.61 5.41 -4.17
N ILE A 10 -1.80 5.22 -3.12
CA ILE A 10 -0.41 4.79 -3.20
C ILE A 10 -0.28 3.53 -2.35
N ILE A 11 0.09 2.43 -2.99
CA ILE A 11 0.35 1.14 -2.37
C ILE A 11 1.86 0.88 -2.46
N VAL A 12 2.51 0.62 -1.33
CA VAL A 12 3.95 0.37 -1.26
C VAL A 12 4.21 -1.14 -1.28
N GLN A 13 5.15 -1.59 -2.11
CA GLN A 13 5.55 -3.00 -2.18
C GLN A 13 7.00 -3.20 -1.68
N THR A 14 7.19 -3.80 -0.50
CA THR A 14 8.52 -4.03 0.09
C THR A 14 8.86 -5.51 0.30
N ALA A 15 10.15 -5.84 0.26
CA ALA A 15 10.70 -7.18 0.48
C ALA A 15 10.91 -7.55 1.95
N TYR A 16 10.88 -6.56 2.83
CA TYR A 16 11.02 -6.73 4.27
C TYR A 16 10.09 -5.74 4.95
N VAL A 17 9.32 -6.23 5.92
CA VAL A 17 8.43 -5.42 6.73
C VAL A 17 8.69 -5.83 8.17
N SER A 18 9.37 -4.96 8.92
CA SER A 18 9.21 -5.00 10.37
C SER A 18 7.86 -4.40 10.73
N GLU A 19 7.22 -4.83 11.82
CA GLU A 19 5.95 -4.26 12.27
C GLU A 19 6.05 -2.72 12.42
N GLN A 20 7.23 -2.22 12.78
CA GLN A 20 7.54 -0.79 12.88
C GLN A 20 7.55 -0.07 11.52
N ASP A 21 7.97 -0.72 10.44
CA ASP A 21 7.92 -0.14 9.08
C ASP A 21 6.48 -0.04 8.57
N ILE A 22 5.66 -1.04 8.89
CA ILE A 22 4.22 -1.04 8.57
C ILE A 22 3.54 0.14 9.26
N GLU A 23 3.81 0.33 10.54
CA GLU A 23 3.18 1.35 11.37
C GLU A 23 3.58 2.76 10.91
N GLN A 24 4.86 2.98 10.55
CA GLN A 24 5.32 4.24 9.96
C GLN A 24 4.69 4.51 8.59
N VAL A 25 4.53 3.49 7.75
CA VAL A 25 3.84 3.62 6.45
C VAL A 25 2.40 4.07 6.66
N TYR A 26 1.65 3.45 7.58
CA TYR A 26 0.28 3.88 7.90
C TYR A 26 0.23 5.32 8.46
N GLN A 27 1.15 5.69 9.36
CA GLN A 27 1.20 7.04 9.95
C GLN A 27 1.62 8.13 8.95
N SER A 28 2.42 7.80 7.94
CA SER A 28 2.80 8.74 6.87
C SER A 28 1.64 9.11 5.92
N GLY A 29 0.46 8.52 6.14
CA GLY A 29 -0.69 8.63 5.27
C GLY A 29 -0.56 7.80 4.01
N CYS A 30 0.24 6.72 3.99
CA CYS A 30 0.16 5.74 2.91
C CYS A 30 -1.18 4.99 2.98
N THR A 31 -1.69 4.62 1.80
CA THR A 31 -3.02 4.05 1.68
C THR A 31 -2.99 2.54 1.95
N HIS A 32 -1.94 1.84 1.52
CA HIS A 32 -1.74 0.42 1.82
C HIS A 32 -0.31 -0.07 1.59
N HIS A 33 -0.01 -1.28 2.05
CA HIS A 33 1.25 -2.00 1.84
C HIS A 33 1.00 -3.44 1.35
N ILE A 34 1.87 -3.97 0.48
CA ILE A 34 1.87 -5.37 0.04
C ILE A 34 3.29 -5.97 0.06
N ALA A 35 3.46 -7.14 0.67
CA ALA A 35 4.79 -7.76 0.82
C ALA A 35 5.28 -8.41 -0.49
N LYS A 36 6.60 -8.60 -0.62
CA LYS A 36 7.20 -9.52 -1.60
C LYS A 36 7.48 -10.89 -0.94
N PRO A 37 7.40 -12.00 -1.69
CA PRO A 37 6.90 -12.07 -3.07
C PRO A 37 5.42 -11.71 -3.13
N ILE A 38 5.02 -11.02 -4.19
CA ILE A 38 3.64 -10.55 -4.31
C ILE A 38 2.70 -11.73 -4.51
N ASN A 39 1.63 -11.76 -3.74
CA ASN A 39 0.54 -12.70 -3.92
C ASN A 39 -0.51 -12.08 -4.85
N ALA A 40 -0.88 -12.81 -5.92
CA ALA A 40 -1.84 -12.33 -6.90
C ALA A 40 -3.23 -12.09 -6.31
N LYS A 41 -3.68 -12.94 -5.37
CA LYS A 41 -5.00 -12.79 -4.72
C LYS A 41 -5.04 -11.56 -3.83
N ASP A 42 -3.97 -11.31 -3.11
CA ASP A 42 -3.87 -10.14 -2.24
C ASP A 42 -3.85 -8.85 -3.06
N LEU A 43 -3.16 -8.87 -4.22
CA LEU A 43 -3.18 -7.75 -5.16
C LEU A 43 -4.57 -7.55 -5.77
N GLU A 44 -5.24 -8.61 -6.20
CA GLU A 44 -6.58 -8.56 -6.79
C GLU A 44 -7.60 -7.96 -5.79
N ALA A 45 -7.62 -8.45 -4.56
CA ALA A 45 -8.46 -7.91 -3.50
C ALA A 45 -8.19 -6.42 -3.24
N LEU A 46 -6.90 -6.04 -3.26
CA LEU A 46 -6.49 -4.64 -3.06
C LEU A 46 -6.91 -3.75 -4.22
N LEU A 47 -6.85 -4.24 -5.46
CA LEU A 47 -7.31 -3.48 -6.63
C LEU A 47 -8.82 -3.26 -6.57
N HIS A 48 -9.61 -4.28 -6.26
CA HIS A 48 -11.05 -4.17 -6.07
C HIS A 48 -11.41 -3.14 -4.99
N GLN A 49 -10.64 -3.06 -3.91
CA GLN A 49 -10.89 -2.08 -2.85
C GLN A 49 -10.80 -0.60 -3.31
N TYR A 50 -10.00 -0.29 -4.34
CA TYR A 50 -9.70 1.09 -4.74
C TYR A 50 -10.14 1.47 -6.16
N LEU A 51 -10.47 0.50 -7.01
CA LEU A 51 -10.83 0.74 -8.42
C LEU A 51 -12.30 0.49 -8.72
N ASP A 52 -13.03 -0.18 -7.84
CA ASP A 52 -14.48 -0.34 -7.90
C ASP A 52 -15.22 0.69 -7.03
#